data_AF-A0A101A4Z6-F1
#
_entry.id   AF-A0A101A4Z6-F1
#
_cell.length_a   1.000
_cell.length_b   1.000
_cell.length_c   1.000
_cell.angle_alpha   90.00
_cell.angle_beta   90.00
_cell.angle_gamma   90.00
#
_symmetry.space_group_name_H-M   'P 1'
#
loop_
_entity.id
_entity.type
_entity.pdbx_description
1 polymer ?
#
loop_
_entity_poly.entity_id
_entity_poly.type
_entity_poly.pdbx_seq_one_letter_code
_entity_poly.pdbx_strand_id
1 'polypeptide(L)'
;MCLDCAGFGHLEFLPAGSAALTRRAVKLSRSPVVVMRRNLRRFRYGGHSLYERQGILAEPAVIEATAVASLADAGVRGSDGIAAIIRDQFPGCPTDRADAIALHTAVKSRDRARRLAVPEIGHDAVRGAVTASVLHVDTDYDRLVASGLDRDTARATVTDRVEEVLRAWRDGVALLDA
;
A
#
# COMPACT_ATOMS: atom_id res chain seq x y z
N MET A 1 -8.46 17.76 -13.33
CA MET A 1 -7.26 16.94 -13.60
C MET A 1 -7.26 15.77 -12.61
N CYS A 2 -7.24 14.52 -13.07
CA CYS A 2 -7.12 13.34 -12.19
C CYS A 2 -5.65 12.92 -12.00
N LEU A 3 -5.38 11.90 -11.18
CA LEU A 3 -4.02 11.40 -10.96
C LEU A 3 -3.38 10.83 -12.22
N ASP A 4 -4.15 10.14 -13.07
CA ASP A 4 -3.64 9.61 -14.34
C ASP A 4 -3.26 10.73 -15.30
N CYS A 5 -4.11 11.76 -15.45
CA CYS A 5 -3.79 12.96 -16.23
C CYS A 5 -2.56 13.71 -15.73
N ALA A 6 -2.22 13.56 -14.44
CA ALA A 6 -1.04 14.16 -13.82
C ALA A 6 0.19 13.24 -13.82
N GLY A 7 0.12 12.05 -14.43
CA GLY A 7 1.22 11.09 -14.49
C GLY A 7 1.44 10.26 -13.20
N PHE A 8 0.53 10.36 -12.23
CA PHE A 8 0.62 9.67 -10.93
C PHE A 8 -0.29 8.44 -10.81
N GLY A 9 -0.79 7.93 -11.94
CA GLY A 9 -1.76 6.83 -11.98
C GLY A 9 -1.26 5.52 -11.37
N HIS A 10 0.05 5.29 -11.44
CA HIS A 10 0.76 4.12 -10.92
C HIS A 10 1.24 4.28 -9.47
N LEU A 11 1.00 5.44 -8.85
CA LEU A 11 1.41 5.68 -7.47
C LEU A 11 0.27 5.43 -6.50
N GLU A 12 0.60 4.89 -5.33
CA GLU A 12 -0.34 4.66 -4.25
C GLU A 12 -0.11 5.61 -3.07
N PHE A 13 -1.21 6.03 -2.44
CA PHE A 13 -1.16 6.89 -1.27
C PHE A 13 -0.80 6.12 -0.01
N LEU A 14 0.37 6.45 0.54
CA LEU A 14 0.84 6.04 1.86
C LEU A 14 0.59 7.19 2.86
N PRO A 15 -0.37 7.05 3.80
CA PRO A 15 -0.63 8.10 4.78
C PRO A 15 0.49 8.22 5.81
N ALA A 16 0.50 9.38 6.49
CA ALA A 16 1.30 9.57 7.69
C ALA A 16 0.80 8.62 8.80
N GLY A 17 1.60 7.60 9.12
CA GLY A 17 1.23 6.60 10.14
C GLY A 17 2.41 5.81 10.69
N SER A 18 3.50 5.67 9.92
CA SER A 18 4.80 5.19 10.37
C SER A 18 5.89 6.10 9.81
N ALA A 19 6.69 6.70 10.69
CA ALA A 19 7.78 7.58 10.27
C ALA A 19 8.90 6.81 9.57
N ALA A 20 9.20 5.60 10.04
CA ALA A 20 10.21 4.73 9.45
C ALA A 20 9.83 4.35 8.01
N LEU A 21 8.58 3.89 7.83
CA LEU A 21 8.03 3.52 6.53
C LEU A 21 8.00 4.72 5.56
N THR A 22 7.40 5.84 5.96
CA THR A 22 7.26 7.01 5.09
C THR A 22 8.61 7.65 4.72
N ARG A 23 9.61 7.65 5.62
CA ARG A 23 10.97 8.13 5.29
C ARG A 23 11.68 7.21 4.31
N ARG A 24 11.60 5.90 4.50
CA ARG A 24 12.20 4.91 3.59
C ARG A 24 11.53 4.95 2.22
N ALA A 25 10.21 5.03 2.16
CA ALA A 25 9.45 5.14 0.92
C ALA A 25 9.81 6.41 0.13
N VAL A 26 9.92 7.57 0.78
CA VAL A 26 10.42 8.79 0.11
C VAL A 26 11.82 8.61 -0.45
N LYS A 27 12.70 7.91 0.28
CA LYS A 27 14.11 7.72 -0.13
C LYS A 27 14.26 6.78 -1.32
N LEU A 28 13.44 5.74 -1.42
CA LEU A 28 13.57 4.69 -2.43
C LEU A 28 12.65 4.87 -3.63
N SER A 29 11.60 5.68 -3.50
CA SER A 29 10.68 6.01 -4.60
C SER A 29 11.41 6.81 -5.67
N ARG A 30 11.11 6.54 -6.95
CA ARG A 30 11.69 7.32 -8.06
C ARG A 30 11.01 8.67 -8.20
N SER A 31 9.70 8.72 -7.94
CA SER A 31 8.88 9.92 -8.09
C SER A 31 7.96 10.15 -6.88
N PRO A 32 8.50 10.36 -5.67
CA PRO A 32 7.69 10.55 -4.48
C PRO A 32 6.95 11.90 -4.54
N VAL A 33 5.63 11.88 -4.38
CA VAL A 33 4.81 13.11 -4.32
C VAL A 33 4.33 13.34 -2.90
N VAL A 34 4.65 14.49 -2.31
CA VAL A 34 4.17 14.81 -0.96
C VAL A 34 2.73 15.32 -1.03
N VAL A 35 1.84 14.66 -0.29
CA VAL A 35 0.42 15.07 -0.23
C VAL A 35 0.22 16.01 0.95
N MET A 36 -0.20 17.24 0.63
CA MET A 36 -0.50 18.28 1.61
C MET A 36 -2.01 18.55 1.65
N ARG A 37 -2.54 18.84 2.84
CA ARG A 37 -3.92 19.30 3.01
C ARG A 37 -3.91 20.71 3.58
N ARG A 38 -4.72 21.59 2.99
CA ARG A 38 -4.97 22.91 3.54
C ARG A 38 -5.81 22.81 4.81
N ASN A 39 -5.33 23.33 5.92
CA ASN A 39 -5.99 23.33 7.23
C ASN A 39 -6.30 24.77 7.67
N LEU A 40 -7.44 25.28 7.21
CA LEU A 40 -7.92 26.64 7.50
C LEU A 40 -8.29 26.86 8.98
N ARG A 41 -8.49 25.79 9.75
CA ARG A 41 -8.83 25.89 11.18
C ARG A 41 -7.60 26.24 12.02
N ARG A 42 -6.42 25.69 11.70
CA ARG A 42 -5.17 25.97 12.44
C ARG A 42 -4.57 27.35 12.17
N PHE A 43 -4.77 27.91 10.97
CA PHE A 43 -4.23 29.23 10.62
C PHE A 43 -4.88 30.37 11.43
N ARG A 44 -6.17 30.24 11.76
CA ARG A 44 -6.93 31.27 12.50
C ARG A 44 -6.51 31.47 13.96
N TYR A 45 -5.74 30.56 14.56
CA TYR A 45 -5.45 30.56 15.99
C TYR A 45 -3.97 30.77 16.37
N GLY A 46 -3.07 31.12 15.43
CA GLY A 46 -1.67 31.38 15.84
C GLY A 46 -0.58 31.38 14.77
N GLY A 47 -0.88 31.68 13.50
CA GLY A 47 0.18 31.83 12.48
C GLY A 47 0.90 30.54 12.06
N HIS A 48 0.37 29.37 12.38
CA HIS A 48 0.90 28.09 11.89
C HIS A 48 0.69 27.90 10.38
N SER A 49 1.53 27.08 9.76
CA SER A 49 1.44 26.72 8.33
C SER A 49 -0.01 26.34 7.93
N LEU A 50 -0.48 26.96 6.85
CA LEU A 50 -1.77 26.66 6.21
C LEU A 50 -1.87 25.22 5.70
N TYR A 51 -0.74 24.53 5.56
CA TYR A 51 -0.65 23.20 4.97
C TYR A 51 -0.10 22.17 5.96
N GLU A 52 -0.81 21.06 6.08
CA GLU A 52 -0.48 19.92 6.91
C GLU A 52 -0.19 18.70 6.03
N ARG A 53 0.99 18.11 6.19
CA ARG A 53 1.38 16.90 5.45
C ARG A 53 0.48 15.74 5.85
N GLN A 54 -0.13 15.11 4.85
CA GLN A 54 -1.02 13.95 5.02
C GLN A 54 -0.32 12.62 4.75
N GLY A 55 0.71 12.61 3.93
CA GLY A 55 1.37 11.39 3.48
C GLY A 55 2.19 11.62 2.22
N ILE A 56 2.40 10.56 1.46
CA ILE A 56 3.07 10.58 0.15
C ILE A 56 2.32 9.70 -0.86
N LEU A 57 2.50 9.98 -2.14
CA LEU A 57 2.31 9.00 -3.20
C LEU A 57 3.67 8.38 -3.53
N ALA A 58 3.75 7.07 -3.60
CA ALA A 58 4.94 6.31 -3.97
C ALA A 58 4.55 5.04 -4.73
N GLU A 59 5.50 4.41 -5.42
CA GLU A 59 5.27 3.17 -6.14
C GLU A 59 4.88 2.06 -5.13
N PRO A 60 3.82 1.28 -5.37
CA PRO A 60 3.35 0.27 -4.43
C PRO A 60 4.42 -0.77 -4.07
N ALA A 61 5.21 -1.22 -5.05
CA ALA A 61 6.34 -2.13 -4.81
C ALA A 61 7.40 -1.51 -3.87
N VAL A 62 7.64 -0.20 -3.97
CA VAL A 62 8.53 0.51 -3.03
C VAL A 62 7.93 0.59 -1.64
N ILE A 63 6.62 0.81 -1.53
CA ILE A 63 5.93 0.83 -0.23
C ILE A 63 6.06 -0.54 0.45
N GLU A 64 5.86 -1.64 -0.29
CA GLU A 64 5.96 -2.98 0.27
C GLU A 64 7.40 -3.35 0.66
N ALA A 65 8.38 -3.11 -0.22
CA ALA A 65 9.79 -3.37 0.10
C ALA A 65 10.26 -2.54 1.32
N THR A 66 9.80 -1.30 1.43
CA THR A 66 10.11 -0.46 2.60
C THR A 66 9.33 -0.88 3.84
N ALA A 67 8.15 -1.49 3.70
CA ALA A 67 7.42 -2.11 4.80
C ALA A 67 8.20 -3.28 5.39
N VAL A 68 8.75 -4.19 4.56
CA VAL A 68 9.66 -5.26 4.99
C VAL A 68 10.83 -4.67 5.79
N ALA A 69 11.51 -3.66 5.23
CA ALA A 69 12.63 -2.98 5.89
C ALA A 69 12.24 -2.19 7.16
N SER A 70 10.94 -2.01 7.42
CA SER A 70 10.41 -1.27 8.57
C SER A 70 9.73 -2.14 9.61
N LEU A 71 9.66 -3.46 9.44
CA LEU A 71 8.92 -4.33 10.37
C LEU A 71 9.41 -4.18 11.82
N ALA A 72 10.72 -4.06 12.02
CA ALA A 72 11.33 -3.95 13.35
C ALA A 72 11.05 -2.61 14.07
N ASP A 73 10.81 -1.52 13.34
CA ASP A 73 10.77 -0.16 13.90
C ASP A 73 9.52 0.65 13.51
N ALA A 74 8.58 0.06 12.78
CA ALA A 74 7.37 0.77 12.35
C ALA A 74 6.39 1.06 13.49
N GLY A 75 6.32 0.18 14.50
CA GLY A 75 5.50 0.40 15.71
C GLY A 75 3.99 0.56 15.45
N VAL A 76 3.46 0.01 14.35
CA VAL A 76 2.05 0.19 13.95
C VAL A 76 1.19 -0.90 14.56
N ARG A 77 0.42 -0.58 15.61
CA ARG A 77 -0.48 -1.56 16.25
C ARG A 77 -1.57 -2.03 15.27
N GLY A 78 -1.92 -3.32 15.36
CA GLY A 78 -2.93 -3.98 14.54
C GLY A 78 -2.35 -4.68 13.31
N SER A 79 -1.08 -4.45 12.97
CA SER A 79 -0.38 -5.15 11.90
C SER A 79 -0.31 -6.66 12.19
N ASP A 80 0.07 -7.08 13.40
CA ASP A 80 0.19 -8.50 13.76
C ASP A 80 -1.12 -9.29 13.56
N GLY A 81 -2.26 -8.70 13.93
CA GLY A 81 -3.58 -9.31 13.74
C GLY A 81 -3.94 -9.48 12.27
N ILE A 82 -3.64 -8.46 11.44
CA ILE A 82 -3.83 -8.54 9.99
C ILE A 82 -2.90 -9.60 9.38
N ALA A 83 -1.64 -9.67 9.83
CA ALA A 83 -0.67 -10.64 9.35
C ALA A 83 -1.11 -12.08 9.68
N ALA A 84 -1.69 -12.30 10.86
CA ALA A 84 -2.28 -13.59 11.22
C ALA A 84 -3.44 -13.97 10.28
N ILE A 85 -4.33 -13.02 9.95
CA ILE A 85 -5.42 -13.24 8.98
C ILE A 85 -4.87 -13.57 7.58
N ILE A 86 -3.78 -12.92 7.15
CA ILE A 86 -3.14 -13.21 5.85
C ILE A 86 -2.59 -14.63 5.86
N ARG A 87 -1.81 -15.01 6.89
CA ARG A 87 -1.22 -16.36 7.00
C ARG A 87 -2.27 -17.47 7.07
N ASP A 88 -3.43 -17.19 7.68
CA ASP A 88 -4.56 -18.12 7.72
C ASP A 88 -5.19 -18.32 6.34
N GLN A 89 -5.43 -17.23 5.60
CA GLN A 89 -6.08 -17.30 4.28
C GLN A 89 -5.14 -17.67 3.12
N PHE A 90 -3.84 -17.40 3.28
CA PHE A 90 -2.80 -17.56 2.27
C PHE A 90 -1.56 -18.21 2.90
N PRO A 91 -1.64 -19.48 3.33
CA PRO A 91 -0.56 -20.17 4.03
C PRO A 91 0.75 -20.28 3.21
N GLY A 92 0.68 -20.20 1.87
CA GLY A 92 1.85 -20.19 0.99
C GLY A 92 2.49 -18.79 0.80
N CYS A 93 1.90 -17.73 1.36
CA CYS A 93 2.48 -16.39 1.31
C CYS A 93 3.75 -16.31 2.17
N PRO A 94 4.87 -15.78 1.65
CA PRO A 94 6.08 -15.56 2.44
C PRO A 94 5.78 -14.74 3.71
N THR A 95 6.43 -15.08 4.83
CA THR A 95 6.08 -14.49 6.14
C THR A 95 6.38 -13.00 6.20
N ASP A 96 7.55 -12.60 5.69
CA ASP A 96 7.96 -11.21 5.56
C ASP A 96 7.03 -10.41 4.64
N ARG A 97 6.53 -11.05 3.57
CA ARG A 97 5.53 -10.48 2.67
C ARG A 97 4.19 -10.28 3.35
N ALA A 98 3.69 -11.28 4.07
CA ALA A 98 2.47 -11.15 4.86
C ALA A 98 2.57 -10.02 5.90
N ASP A 99 3.70 -9.92 6.59
CA ASP A 99 3.96 -8.86 7.58
C ASP A 99 4.03 -7.47 6.92
N ALA A 100 4.66 -7.36 5.74
CA ALA A 100 4.74 -6.11 4.98
C ALA A 100 3.36 -5.63 4.49
N ILE A 101 2.56 -6.52 3.91
CA ILE A 101 1.18 -6.24 3.50
C ILE A 101 0.36 -5.80 4.71
N ALA A 102 0.49 -6.51 5.84
CA ALA A 102 -0.22 -6.19 7.07
C ALA A 102 0.17 -4.82 7.64
N LEU A 103 1.46 -4.49 7.67
CA LEU A 103 1.96 -3.18 8.08
C LEU A 103 1.38 -2.07 7.20
N HIS A 104 1.47 -2.22 5.88
CA HIS A 104 0.94 -1.24 4.94
C HIS A 104 -0.58 -1.05 5.13
N THR A 105 -1.31 -2.16 5.26
CA THR A 105 -2.76 -2.17 5.47
C THR A 105 -3.15 -1.50 6.79
N ALA A 106 -2.41 -1.74 7.88
CA ALA A 106 -2.63 -1.11 9.19
C ALA A 106 -2.36 0.40 9.17
N VAL A 107 -1.36 0.85 8.41
CA VAL A 107 -1.09 2.29 8.21
C VAL A 107 -2.25 2.96 7.46
N LYS A 108 -2.75 2.33 6.39
CA LYS A 108 -3.88 2.84 5.60
C LYS A 108 -5.20 2.87 6.37
N SER A 109 -5.49 1.84 7.16
CA SER A 109 -6.74 1.77 7.93
C SER A 109 -6.83 2.83 9.01
N ARG A 110 -5.70 3.20 9.64
CA ARG A 110 -5.66 4.27 10.65
C ARG A 110 -6.03 5.64 10.09
N ASP A 111 -5.59 5.96 8.88
CA ASP A 111 -6.00 7.18 8.20
C ASP A 111 -7.50 7.14 7.85
N ARG A 112 -8.01 5.99 7.36
CA ARG A 112 -9.44 5.81 7.10
C ARG A 112 -10.29 5.94 8.37
N ALA A 113 -9.90 5.27 9.46
CA ALA A 113 -10.60 5.33 10.74
C ALA A 113 -10.65 6.76 11.30
N ARG A 114 -9.56 7.53 11.19
CA ARG A 114 -9.52 8.96 11.54
C ARG A 114 -10.48 9.81 10.69
N ARG A 115 -10.73 9.43 9.43
CA ARG A 115 -11.58 10.20 8.49
C ARG A 115 -13.05 9.80 8.52
N LEU A 116 -13.34 8.52 8.74
CA LEU A 116 -14.64 7.92 8.43
C LEU A 116 -15.28 7.15 9.60
N ALA A 117 -14.61 7.01 10.75
CA ALA A 117 -15.09 6.22 11.90
C ALA A 117 -15.55 4.78 11.53
N VAL A 118 -14.86 4.16 10.56
CA VAL A 118 -15.16 2.83 10.02
C VAL A 118 -14.60 1.73 10.94
N PRO A 119 -15.23 0.54 11.03
CA PRO A 119 -14.80 -0.55 11.91
C PRO A 119 -13.44 -1.14 11.52
N GLU A 120 -13.01 -2.09 12.34
CA GLU A 120 -11.84 -2.96 12.20
C GLU A 120 -11.74 -3.60 10.79
N ILE A 121 -10.52 -3.90 10.34
CA ILE A 121 -10.29 -4.40 8.98
C ILE A 121 -10.92 -5.78 8.81
N GLY A 122 -11.94 -5.89 7.95
CA GLY A 122 -12.59 -7.17 7.63
C GLY A 122 -11.78 -8.05 6.68
N HIS A 123 -12.14 -9.33 6.60
CA HIS A 123 -11.48 -10.34 5.75
C HIS A 123 -11.40 -9.94 4.27
N ASP A 124 -12.45 -9.36 3.70
CA ASP A 124 -12.46 -8.93 2.29
C ASP A 124 -11.46 -7.79 2.02
N ALA A 125 -11.25 -6.90 3.01
CA ALA A 125 -10.24 -5.86 2.90
C ALA A 125 -8.82 -6.44 2.94
N VAL A 126 -8.61 -7.51 3.71
CA VAL A 126 -7.34 -8.26 3.73
C VAL A 126 -7.11 -8.95 2.38
N ARG A 127 -8.11 -9.64 1.83
CA ARG A 127 -8.01 -10.24 0.48
C ARG A 127 -7.66 -9.20 -0.57
N GLY A 128 -8.35 -8.07 -0.56
CA GLY A 128 -8.05 -6.96 -1.48
C GLY A 128 -6.63 -6.41 -1.34
N ALA A 129 -6.08 -6.36 -0.11
CA ALA A 129 -4.70 -5.93 0.12
C ALA A 129 -3.69 -6.95 -0.41
N VAL A 130 -3.95 -8.25 -0.24
CA VAL A 130 -3.11 -9.32 -0.79
C VAL A 130 -3.17 -9.31 -2.32
N THR A 131 -4.35 -9.21 -2.92
CA THR A 131 -4.51 -9.06 -4.38
C THR A 131 -3.77 -7.84 -4.91
N ALA A 132 -3.83 -6.71 -4.21
CA ALA A 132 -3.10 -5.51 -4.60
C ALA A 132 -1.58 -5.72 -4.52
N SER A 133 -1.08 -6.35 -3.45
CA SER A 133 0.35 -6.72 -3.36
C SER A 133 0.79 -7.55 -4.56
N VAL A 134 0.05 -8.63 -4.87
CA VAL A 134 0.38 -9.50 -6.01
C VAL A 134 0.34 -8.73 -7.33
N LEU A 135 -0.70 -7.94 -7.54
CA LEU A 135 -0.84 -7.11 -8.74
C LEU A 135 0.37 -6.20 -8.94
N HIS A 136 0.85 -5.53 -7.90
CA HIS A 136 1.89 -4.51 -8.03
C HIS A 136 3.32 -5.04 -7.95
N VAL A 137 3.55 -6.17 -7.26
CA VAL A 137 4.88 -6.71 -7.00
C VAL A 137 5.21 -7.89 -7.91
N ASP A 138 4.24 -8.74 -8.24
CA ASP A 138 4.47 -9.96 -9.03
C ASP A 138 4.09 -9.82 -10.51
N THR A 139 3.73 -8.61 -10.95
CA THR A 139 3.33 -8.35 -12.33
C THR A 139 3.85 -7.02 -12.87
N ASP A 140 3.84 -6.86 -14.19
CA ASP A 140 4.19 -5.62 -14.87
C ASP A 140 3.10 -4.52 -14.81
N TYR A 141 2.05 -4.68 -13.99
CA TYR A 141 0.91 -3.75 -13.92
C TYR A 141 1.33 -2.27 -13.81
N ASP A 142 2.20 -1.94 -12.87
CA ASP A 142 2.63 -0.55 -12.64
C ASP A 142 3.41 0.00 -13.83
N ARG A 143 4.21 -0.85 -14.50
CA ARG A 143 4.94 -0.47 -15.70
C ARG A 143 4.01 -0.22 -16.87
N LEU A 144 2.99 -1.06 -17.05
CA LEU A 144 1.96 -0.89 -18.08
C LEU A 144 1.21 0.44 -17.88
N VAL A 145 0.74 0.71 -16.66
CA VAL A 145 0.05 1.97 -16.32
C VAL A 145 0.98 3.17 -16.49
N ALA A 146 2.24 3.08 -16.05
CA ALA A 146 3.22 4.16 -16.21
C ALA A 146 3.56 4.43 -17.69
N SER A 147 3.45 3.44 -18.57
CA SER A 147 3.62 3.60 -20.03
C SER A 147 2.45 4.31 -20.72
N GLY A 148 1.36 4.57 -19.99
CA GLY A 148 0.16 5.22 -20.51
C GLY A 148 -0.95 4.25 -20.91
N LEU A 149 -0.80 2.94 -20.66
CA LEU A 149 -1.88 1.98 -20.87
C LEU A 149 -2.99 2.22 -19.84
N ASP A 150 -4.25 2.13 -20.27
CA ASP A 150 -5.37 2.27 -19.36
C ASP A 150 -5.41 1.12 -18.35
N ARG A 151 -6.00 1.38 -17.18
CA ARG A 151 -5.96 0.45 -16.04
C ARG A 151 -6.74 -0.83 -16.29
N ASP A 152 -7.81 -0.79 -17.08
CA ASP A 152 -8.65 -1.95 -17.33
C ASP A 152 -7.93 -2.92 -18.27
N THR A 153 -7.29 -2.40 -19.33
CA THR A 153 -6.43 -3.19 -20.22
C THR A 153 -5.19 -3.70 -19.49
N ALA A 154 -4.53 -2.87 -18.69
CA ALA A 154 -3.37 -3.29 -17.89
C ALA A 154 -3.76 -4.42 -16.91
N ARG A 155 -4.93 -4.31 -16.26
CA ARG A 155 -5.46 -5.34 -15.36
C ARG A 155 -5.81 -6.62 -16.11
N ALA A 156 -6.51 -6.52 -17.24
CA ALA A 156 -6.84 -7.66 -18.07
C ALA A 156 -5.59 -8.44 -18.49
N THR A 157 -4.51 -7.73 -18.83
CA THR A 157 -3.23 -8.32 -19.24
C THR A 157 -2.56 -9.17 -18.15
N VAL A 158 -2.70 -8.79 -16.88
CA VAL A 158 -2.00 -9.45 -15.76
C VAL A 158 -2.91 -10.35 -14.90
N THR A 159 -4.21 -10.39 -15.19
CA THR A 159 -5.22 -11.12 -14.39
C THR A 159 -4.82 -12.58 -14.17
N ASP A 160 -4.43 -13.29 -15.23
CA ASP A 160 -4.08 -14.70 -15.16
C ASP A 160 -2.88 -14.94 -14.23
N ARG A 161 -1.86 -14.07 -14.30
CA ARG A 161 -0.69 -14.14 -13.41
C ARG A 161 -1.06 -13.87 -11.96
N VAL A 162 -1.94 -12.90 -11.70
CA VAL A 162 -2.42 -12.59 -10.34
C VAL A 162 -3.16 -13.79 -9.75
N GLU A 163 -4.08 -14.39 -10.51
CA GLU A 163 -4.85 -15.55 -10.03
C GLU A 163 -3.97 -16.79 -9.82
N GLU A 164 -2.96 -17.00 -10.66
CA GLU A 164 -1.97 -18.07 -10.49
C GLU A 164 -1.27 -17.96 -9.12
N VAL A 165 -0.71 -16.78 -8.80
CA VAL A 165 0.00 -16.55 -7.53
C VAL A 165 -0.96 -16.67 -6.34
N LEU A 166 -2.14 -16.05 -6.41
CA LEU A 166 -3.13 -16.11 -5.33
C LEU A 166 -3.64 -17.53 -5.09
N ARG A 167 -3.75 -18.36 -6.14
CA ARG A 167 -4.11 -19.77 -6.01
C ARG A 167 -3.00 -20.57 -5.35
N ALA A 168 -1.75 -20.41 -5.80
CA ALA A 168 -0.60 -21.08 -5.18
C ALA A 168 -0.51 -20.78 -3.68
N TRP A 169 -0.67 -19.52 -3.28
CA TRP A 169 -0.62 -19.14 -1.87
C TRP A 169 -1.79 -19.68 -1.04
N ARG A 170 -3.00 -19.75 -1.63
CA ARG A 170 -4.17 -20.39 -0.97
C ARG A 170 -3.95 -21.90 -0.78
N ASP A 171 -3.30 -22.55 -1.74
CA ASP A 171 -3.00 -23.98 -1.72
C ASP A 171 -1.78 -24.32 -0.83
N GLY A 172 -1.17 -23.32 -0.17
CA GLY A 172 -0.01 -23.51 0.70
C GLY A 172 1.32 -23.64 -0.03
N VAL A 173 1.34 -23.35 -1.33
CA VAL A 173 2.54 -23.41 -2.17
C VAL A 173 3.23 -22.04 -2.16
N ALA A 174 4.41 -21.99 -1.55
CA ALA A 174 5.30 -20.85 -1.70
C ALA A 174 5.94 -20.88 -3.08
N LEU A 175 5.64 -19.90 -3.92
CA LEU A 175 6.37 -19.66 -5.16
C LEU A 175 7.71 -19.03 -4.77
N LEU A 176 8.80 -19.78 -4.94
CA LEU A 176 10.16 -19.24 -4.89
C LEU A 176 10.41 -18.55 -6.24
N ASP A 177 10.94 -17.32 -6.18
CA ASP A 177 11.07 -16.38 -7.29
C ASP A 177 11.48 -17.01 -8.65
N ALA A 178 10.82 -16.57 -9.72
CA ALA A 178 11.26 -16.70 -11.11
C ALA A 178 11.81 -15.35 -11.59
#